data_AF-A0A5N8VQ30-F1
#
_entry.id   AF-A0A5N8VQ30-F1
#
_cell.length_a   1.000
_cell.length_b   1.000
_cell.length_c   1.000
_cell.angle_alpha   90.00
_cell.angle_beta   90.00
_cell.angle_gamma   90.00
#
_symmetry.space_group_name_H-M   'P 1'
#
loop_
_entity.id
_entity.type
_entity.pdbx_description
1 polymer ?
#
loop_
_entity_poly.entity_id
_entity_poly.type
_entity_poly.pdbx_seq_one_letter_code
_entity_poly.pdbx_strand_id
1 'polypeptide(L)'
;MRRQRIRAAAGAAGLVLAAGVVLAGCSQSYDDQRGKGDAPVKGKAGDDTPAEVFNMPDGFGNLATKCVGHGFRAYVTTNASGPSNVQIVADKTCAS
;
A
#
# COMPACT_ATOMS: atom_id res chain seq x y z
N MET A 1 -7.99 -16.48 -50.40
CA MET A 1 -7.45 -17.15 -49.19
C MET A 1 -6.30 -16.39 -48.49
N ARG A 2 -5.22 -15.98 -49.17
CA ARG A 2 -4.04 -15.31 -48.51
C ARG A 2 -4.36 -13.98 -47.80
N ARG A 3 -5.26 -13.16 -48.37
CA ARG A 3 -5.71 -11.88 -47.77
C ARG A 3 -6.61 -12.04 -46.53
N GLN A 4 -7.37 -13.13 -46.44
CA GLN A 4 -8.21 -13.43 -45.26
C GLN A 4 -7.35 -13.88 -44.07
N ARG A 5 -6.28 -14.64 -44.32
CA ARG A 5 -5.32 -15.06 -43.29
C ARG A 5 -4.55 -13.88 -42.69
N ILE A 6 -4.20 -12.87 -43.51
CA ILE A 6 -3.52 -11.66 -43.05
C ILE A 6 -4.44 -10.79 -42.18
N ARG A 7 -5.73 -10.66 -42.54
CA ARG A 7 -6.72 -9.92 -41.74
C ARG A 7 -7.03 -10.59 -40.40
N ALA A 8 -7.11 -11.93 -40.38
CA ALA A 8 -7.31 -12.69 -39.15
C ALA A 8 -6.10 -12.58 -38.20
N ALA A 9 -4.88 -12.62 -38.73
CA ALA A 9 -3.66 -12.45 -37.94
C ALA A 9 -3.53 -11.03 -37.35
N ALA A 10 -3.89 -10.00 -38.11
CA ALA A 10 -3.90 -8.62 -37.63
C ALA A 10 -4.95 -8.38 -36.52
N GLY A 11 -6.13 -8.98 -36.65
CA GLY A 11 -7.17 -8.92 -35.62
C GLY A 11 -6.78 -9.62 -34.32
N ALA A 12 -6.15 -10.80 -34.42
CA ALA A 12 -5.67 -11.54 -33.26
C ALA A 12 -4.54 -10.80 -32.52
N ALA A 13 -3.60 -10.20 -33.26
CA ALA A 13 -2.51 -9.41 -32.66
C ALA A 13 -3.06 -8.17 -31.92
N GLY A 14 -4.04 -7.47 -32.49
CA GLY A 14 -4.67 -6.31 -31.84
C GLY A 14 -5.38 -6.67 -30.53
N LEU A 15 -6.04 -7.83 -30.47
CA LEU A 15 -6.74 -8.29 -29.27
C LEU A 15 -5.79 -8.66 -28.13
N VAL A 16 -4.65 -9.28 -28.45
CA VAL A 16 -3.61 -9.64 -27.48
C VAL A 16 -2.94 -8.39 -26.91
N LEU A 17 -2.65 -7.39 -27.75
CA LEU A 17 -2.10 -6.11 -27.32
C LEU A 17 -3.08 -5.34 -26.41
N ALA A 18 -4.37 -5.30 -26.77
CA ALA A 18 -5.39 -4.66 -25.95
C ALA A 18 -5.54 -5.35 -24.58
N ALA A 19 -5.54 -6.69 -24.54
CA ALA A 19 -5.58 -7.45 -23.30
C ALA A 19 -4.36 -7.18 -22.41
N GLY A 20 -3.16 -7.07 -23.00
CA GLY A 20 -1.94 -6.73 -22.28
C GLY A 20 -1.99 -5.37 -21.60
N VAL A 21 -2.53 -4.35 -22.27
CA VAL A 21 -2.66 -2.98 -21.71
C VAL A 21 -3.67 -2.94 -20.55
N VAL A 22 -4.80 -3.64 -20.68
CA VAL A 22 -5.82 -3.70 -19.62
C VAL A 22 -5.27 -4.43 -18.38
N LEU A 23 -4.58 -5.55 -18.57
CA LEU A 23 -4.00 -6.32 -17.45
C LEU A 23 -2.84 -5.59 -16.77
N ALA A 24 -2.02 -4.85 -17.51
CA ALA A 24 -0.94 -4.04 -16.94
C ALA A 24 -1.48 -2.86 -16.10
N GLY A 25 -2.56 -2.21 -16.55
CA GLY A 25 -3.20 -1.09 -15.84
C GLY A 25 -3.83 -1.46 -14.50
N CYS A 26 -4.24 -2.72 -14.30
CA CYS A 26 -4.78 -3.19 -13.02
C CYS A 26 -3.69 -3.48 -11.96
N SER A 27 -2.43 -3.64 -12.35
CA SER A 27 -1.34 -3.95 -11.42
C SER A 27 -0.75 -2.73 -10.70
N GLN A 28 -0.99 -1.54 -11.25
CA GLN A 28 -0.38 -0.30 -10.77
C GLN A 28 -1.00 0.24 -9.47
N SER A 29 -2.02 -0.44 -8.94
CA SER A 29 -2.71 -0.10 -7.68
C SER A 29 -2.29 -1.01 -6.51
N TYR A 30 -1.38 -1.97 -6.71
CA TYR A 30 -0.94 -2.84 -5.62
C TYR A 30 -0.05 -2.12 -4.61
N ASP A 31 0.78 -1.20 -5.09
CA ASP A 31 1.47 -0.21 -4.28
C ASP A 31 0.73 1.12 -4.48
N ASP A 32 -0.07 1.54 -3.50
CA ASP A 32 -0.69 2.86 -3.55
C ASP A 32 0.39 3.94 -3.36
N GLN A 33 0.04 5.23 -3.53
CA GLN A 33 0.98 6.33 -3.29
C GLN A 33 1.53 6.40 -1.85
N ARG A 34 1.12 5.49 -0.96
CA ARG A 34 1.53 5.38 0.45
C ARG A 34 2.51 4.23 0.71
N GLY A 35 2.85 3.41 -0.30
CA GLY A 35 3.83 2.30 -0.20
C GLY A 35 3.19 0.92 -0.34
N LYS A 36 3.89 -0.14 0.10
CA LYS A 36 3.30 -1.50 0.25
C LYS A 36 2.13 -1.38 1.24
N GLY A 37 0.93 -1.19 0.71
CA GLY A 37 -0.19 -0.55 1.40
C GLY A 37 -0.42 -1.10 2.80
N ASP A 38 -0.56 -0.18 3.76
CA ASP A 38 -1.06 -0.50 5.10
C ASP A 38 -2.31 -1.39 4.98
N ALA A 39 -2.41 -2.41 5.83
CA ALA A 39 -3.57 -3.29 5.81
C ALA A 39 -4.86 -2.45 5.93
N PRO A 40 -5.86 -2.66 5.05
CA PRO A 40 -7.06 -1.83 5.04
C PRO A 40 -7.79 -1.93 6.39
N VAL A 41 -8.30 -0.79 6.89
CA VAL A 41 -9.07 -0.74 8.14
C VAL A 41 -10.36 -1.55 7.95
N LYS A 42 -10.41 -2.74 8.57
CA LYS A 42 -11.51 -3.70 8.40
C LYS A 42 -12.84 -3.03 8.80
N GLY A 43 -13.77 -2.93 7.84
CA GLY A 43 -15.11 -2.39 8.09
C GLY A 43 -15.15 -0.93 8.54
N LYS A 44 -14.10 -0.14 8.27
CA LYS A 44 -13.93 1.24 8.78
C LYS A 44 -13.96 1.34 10.31
N ALA A 45 -13.69 0.23 11.00
CA ALA A 45 -13.61 0.20 12.46
C ALA A 45 -12.21 0.60 12.90
N GLY A 46 -12.08 1.83 13.39
CA GLY A 46 -10.81 2.41 13.84
C GLY A 46 -10.48 3.71 13.11
N ASP A 47 -9.39 4.34 13.53
CA ASP A 47 -8.89 5.54 12.87
C ASP A 47 -8.23 5.16 11.52
N ASP A 48 -8.71 5.76 10.43
CA ASP A 48 -8.25 5.55 9.05
C ASP A 48 -7.43 6.74 8.50
N THR A 49 -7.05 7.69 9.36
CA THR A 49 -6.13 8.77 8.99
C THR A 49 -4.68 8.25 8.81
N PRO A 50 -3.83 8.94 8.04
CA PRO A 50 -2.41 8.59 7.98
C PRO A 50 -1.74 8.68 9.36
N ALA A 51 -0.78 7.79 9.63
CA ALA A 51 0.07 7.91 10.82
C ALA A 51 0.99 9.13 10.71
N GLU A 52 1.32 9.75 11.84
CA GLU A 52 2.41 10.72 11.91
C GLU A 52 3.75 9.98 11.82
N VAL A 53 4.67 10.48 11.00
CA VAL A 53 5.98 9.84 10.75
C VAL A 53 7.10 10.81 11.09
N PHE A 54 8.03 10.34 11.91
CA PHE A 54 9.29 11.00 12.23
C PHE A 54 10.42 10.33 11.44
N ASN A 55 11.03 11.10 10.55
CA ASN A 55 12.13 10.61 9.73
C ASN A 55 13.45 10.66 10.49
N MET A 56 14.22 9.58 10.44
CA MET A 56 15.54 9.48 11.07
C MET A 56 16.62 9.50 9.98
N PRO A 57 17.38 10.60 9.81
CA PRO A 57 18.30 10.76 8.68
C PRO A 57 19.65 10.03 8.86
N ASP A 58 19.89 9.46 10.03
CA ASP A 58 21.14 8.86 10.49
C ASP A 58 21.21 7.34 10.26
N GLY A 59 20.32 6.80 9.41
CA GLY A 59 20.31 5.39 9.01
C GLY A 59 19.53 4.47 9.97
N PHE A 60 18.91 5.01 11.01
CA PHE A 60 17.91 4.30 11.80
C PHE A 60 16.55 4.25 11.09
N GLY A 61 15.71 3.29 11.45
CA GLY A 61 14.35 3.19 10.91
C GLY A 61 13.49 4.38 11.31
N ASN A 62 12.69 4.90 10.37
CA ASN A 62 11.69 5.93 10.65
C ASN A 62 10.71 5.45 11.72
N LEU A 63 10.14 6.39 12.48
CA LEU A 63 9.18 6.10 13.54
C LEU A 63 7.79 6.58 13.12
N ALA A 64 6.81 5.69 13.07
CA ALA A 64 5.40 6.02 12.86
C ALA A 64 4.63 5.96 14.18
N THR A 65 3.67 6.86 14.40
CA THR A 65 2.83 6.85 15.60
C THR A 65 1.35 7.11 15.32
N LYS A 66 0.49 6.49 16.12
CA LYS A 66 -0.97 6.71 16.07
C LYS A 66 -1.65 6.33 17.39
N CYS A 67 -2.78 6.99 17.69
CA CYS A 67 -3.68 6.52 18.73
C CYS A 67 -4.28 5.17 18.34
N VAL A 68 -4.31 4.22 19.28
CA VAL A 68 -4.89 2.88 19.10
C VAL A 68 -6.14 2.65 19.95
N GLY A 69 -6.69 3.73 20.49
CA GLY A 69 -7.87 3.75 21.35
C GLY A 69 -7.56 3.52 22.83
N HIS A 70 -8.59 3.65 23.66
CA HIS A 70 -8.55 3.36 25.10
C HIS A 70 -7.46 4.10 25.90
N GLY A 71 -7.00 5.27 25.44
CA GLY A 71 -5.95 6.02 26.12
C GLY A 71 -4.55 5.51 25.83
N PHE A 72 -4.34 4.86 24.68
CA PHE A 72 -3.04 4.33 24.27
C PHE A 72 -2.61 4.84 22.89
N ARG A 73 -1.30 5.02 22.75
CA ARG A 73 -0.61 5.35 21.50
C ARG A 73 0.40 4.27 21.17
N ALA A 74 0.43 3.87 19.90
CA ALA A 74 1.45 2.98 19.37
C ALA A 74 2.55 3.78 18.67
N TYR A 75 3.77 3.24 18.76
CA TYR A 75 4.95 3.66 18.04
C TYR A 75 5.54 2.45 17.33
N VAL A 76 5.82 2.58 16.03
CA VAL A 76 6.33 1.49 15.20
C VAL A 76 7.49 1.99 14.38
N THR A 77 8.61 1.26 14.38
CA THR A 77 9.73 1.57 13.49
C THR A 77 9.55 0.88 12.14
N THR A 78 9.77 1.59 11.04
CA THR A 78 9.87 0.96 9.72
C THR A 78 11.11 0.08 9.65
N ASN A 79 10.98 -1.13 9.11
CA ASN A 79 12.12 -2.00 8.81
C ASN A 79 12.05 -2.47 7.34
N ALA A 80 13.18 -2.41 6.64
CA ALA A 80 13.29 -2.85 5.24
C ALA A 80 13.49 -4.37 5.09
N SER A 81 14.12 -5.05 6.06
CA SER A 81 14.54 -6.47 5.93
C SER A 81 14.58 -7.28 7.22
N GLY A 82 14.25 -6.69 8.37
CA GLY A 82 14.23 -7.30 9.70
C GLY A 82 12.94 -7.00 10.48
N PRO A 83 12.88 -7.37 11.77
CA PRO A 83 11.70 -7.13 12.60
C PRO A 83 11.49 -5.63 12.85
N SER A 84 10.24 -5.18 12.75
CA SER A 84 9.82 -3.86 13.25
C SER A 84 9.72 -3.91 14.77
N ASN A 85 10.14 -2.83 15.44
CA ASN A 85 9.88 -2.65 16.86
C ASN A 85 8.52 -1.97 17.05
N VAL A 86 7.79 -2.41 18.08
CA VAL A 86 6.51 -1.82 18.47
C VAL A 86 6.57 -1.46 19.95
N GLN A 87 6.14 -0.25 20.29
CA GLN A 87 5.94 0.18 21.66
C GLN A 87 4.53 0.77 21.82
N ILE A 88 3.82 0.36 22.87
CA ILE A 88 2.52 0.92 23.23
C ILE A 88 2.69 1.62 24.56
N VAL A 89 2.28 2.89 24.61
CA VAL A 89 2.36 3.71 25.82
C VAL A 89 0.99 4.30 26.15
N ALA A 90 0.76 4.55 27.44
CA ALA A 90 -0.40 5.29 27.87
C ALA A 90 -0.28 6.75 27.42
N ASP A 91 -1.33 7.25 26.76
CA ASP A 91 -1.45 8.61 26.27
C ASP A 91 -2.89 9.10 26.47
N LYS A 92 -3.07 10.06 27.39
CA LYS A 92 -4.38 10.61 27.73
C LYS A 92 -5.04 11.35 26.57
N THR A 93 -4.27 11.79 25.57
CA THR A 93 -4.81 12.42 24.36
C THR A 93 -5.51 11.41 23.44
N CYS A 94 -5.24 10.11 23.62
CA CYS A 94 -5.84 9.01 22.85
C CYS A 94 -7.02 8.32 23.57
N ALA A 95 -7.59 8.96 24.60
CA ALA A 95 -8.67 8.39 25.41
C ALA A 95 -10.08 8.55 24.82
N SER A 96 -10.22 9.37 23.78
CA SER A 96 -11.46 9.66 23.07
C SER A 96 -11.89 8.57 22.10
#